data_AF-A0A5B1CD65-F1
#
_entry.id   AF-A0A5B1CD65-F1
#
_cell.length_a   1.000
_cell.length_b   1.000
_cell.length_c   1.000
_cell.angle_alpha   90.00
_cell.angle_beta   90.00
_cell.angle_gamma   90.00
#
_symmetry.space_group_name_H-M   'P 1'
#
loop_
_entity.id
_entity.type
_entity.pdbx_description
1 polymer ?
#
loop_
_entity_poly.entity_id
_entity_poly.type
_entity_poly.pdbx_seq_one_letter_code
_entity_poly.pdbx_strand_id
1 'polypeptide(L)'
;MIYHFRLCTTLILIATLALCWQSKHFFTGVFFFPFTFFPVLIHLIAIADWPSRLAQVALSIGTVGFFLFFAFIYHDAFYGTRDPQGPIAFIFLGLVATPVMLVIWMVACGLEGFSHKRTLSG
;
A
#
# COMPACT_ATOMS: atom_id res chain seq x y z
N MET A 1 16.38 -10.23 -7.98
CA MET A 1 15.62 -10.00 -6.73
C MET A 1 14.76 -8.72 -6.81
N ILE A 2 15.32 -7.57 -7.20
CA ILE A 2 14.58 -6.31 -7.44
C ILE A 2 13.37 -6.49 -8.39
N TYR A 3 13.52 -7.30 -9.44
CA TYR A 3 12.44 -7.61 -10.38
C TYR A 3 11.25 -8.33 -9.75
N HIS A 4 11.47 -9.21 -8.76
CA HIS A 4 10.37 -9.92 -8.08
C HIS A 4 9.58 -8.97 -7.18
N PHE A 5 10.26 -8.02 -6.53
CA PHE A 5 9.61 -7.00 -5.71
C PHE A 5 8.74 -6.08 -6.56
N ARG A 6 9.30 -5.54 -7.66
CA ARG A 6 8.56 -4.70 -8.60
C ARG A 6 7.35 -5.42 -9.20
N LEU A 7 7.48 -6.72 -9.49
CA LEU A 7 6.37 -7.56 -9.96
C LEU A 7 5.25 -7.63 -8.91
N CYS A 8 5.56 -7.96 -7.65
CA CYS A 8 4.57 -8.04 -6.58
C CYS A 8 3.83 -6.71 -6.36
N THR A 9 4.54 -5.58 -6.32
CA THR A 9 3.90 -4.27 -6.14
C THR A 9 3.01 -3.91 -7.33
N THR A 10 3.44 -4.23 -8.55
CA THR A 10 2.65 -4.00 -9.77
C THR A 10 1.40 -4.88 -9.80
N LEU A 11 1.52 -6.15 -9.39
CA LEU A 11 0.37 -7.06 -9.28
C LEU A 11 -0.65 -6.56 -8.24
N ILE A 12 -0.17 -6.07 -7.10
CA ILE A 12 -1.04 -5.46 -6.07
C ILE A 12 -1.73 -4.21 -6.62
N LEU A 13 -1.02 -3.36 -7.37
CA LEU A 13 -1.62 -2.19 -8.03
C LEU A 13 -2.74 -2.61 -8.99
N ILE A 14 -2.48 -3.59 -9.87
CA ILE A 14 -3.45 -4.12 -10.83
C ILE A 14 -4.66 -4.71 -10.11
N ALA A 15 -4.44 -5.50 -9.05
CA ALA A 15 -5.52 -6.09 -8.26
C ALA A 15 -6.39 -5.02 -7.59
N THR A 16 -5.76 -3.95 -7.07
CA THR A 16 -6.48 -2.86 -6.41
C THR A 16 -7.29 -2.04 -7.43
N LEU A 17 -6.75 -1.78 -8.62
CA LEU A 17 -7.47 -1.15 -9.73
C LEU A 17 -8.63 -2.02 -10.25
N ALA A 18 -8.43 -3.34 -10.32
CA ALA A 18 -9.46 -4.29 -10.74
C ALA A 18 -10.66 -4.31 -9.76
N LEU A 19 -10.38 -4.28 -8.45
CA LEU A 19 -11.43 -4.16 -7.42
C LEU A 19 -12.21 -2.85 -7.58
N CYS A 20 -11.53 -1.75 -7.93
CA CYS A 20 -12.20 -0.47 -8.17
C CYS A 20 -13.08 -0.48 -9.41
N TRP A 21 -12.61 -1.09 -10.50
CA TRP A 21 -13.40 -1.22 -11.73
C TRP A 21 -14.71 -1.98 -11.51
N GLN A 22 -14.73 -2.92 -10.57
CA GLN A 22 -15.94 -3.65 -10.21
C GLN A 22 -16.94 -2.80 -9.41
N SER A 23 -16.50 -1.73 -8.76
CA SER A 23 -17.37 -0.87 -7.97
C SER A 23 -18.23 0.02 -8.87
N LYS A 24 -19.55 -0.10 -8.77
CA LYS A 24 -20.52 0.68 -9.57
C LYS A 24 -20.76 2.10 -9.03
N HIS A 25 -20.25 2.42 -7.84
CA HIS A 25 -20.51 3.68 -7.15
C HIS A 25 -19.43 4.72 -7.46
N PHE A 26 -19.80 5.84 -8.08
CA PHE A 26 -18.90 6.96 -8.39
C PHE A 26 -18.07 7.42 -7.18
N PHE A 27 -18.68 7.44 -5.99
CA PHE A 27 -18.02 7.81 -4.74
C PHE A 27 -16.90 6.86 -4.30
N THR A 28 -16.92 5.60 -4.76
CA THR A 28 -15.82 4.67 -4.50
C THR A 28 -14.53 5.20 -5.10
N GLY A 29 -14.54 5.68 -6.35
CA GLY A 29 -13.34 6.24 -6.98
C GLY A 29 -12.80 7.49 -6.27
N VAL A 30 -13.70 8.37 -5.79
CA VAL A 30 -13.34 9.63 -5.13
C VAL A 30 -12.61 9.40 -3.81
N PHE A 31 -13.05 8.42 -3.00
CA PHE A 31 -12.41 8.12 -1.73
C PHE A 31 -11.26 7.12 -1.89
N PHE A 32 -11.29 6.26 -2.90
CA PHE A 32 -10.23 5.31 -3.16
C PHE A 32 -8.89 5.97 -3.53
N PHE A 33 -8.93 7.00 -4.38
CA PHE A 33 -7.71 7.60 -4.92
C PHE A 33 -6.78 8.23 -3.86
N PRO A 34 -7.25 9.17 -3.01
CA PRO A 34 -6.38 9.77 -2.01
C PRO A 34 -6.04 8.82 -0.85
N PHE A 35 -6.93 7.88 -0.51
CA PHE A 35 -6.80 7.13 0.75
C PHE A 35 -6.28 5.71 0.57
N THR A 36 -6.42 5.12 -0.62
CA THR A 36 -5.90 3.78 -0.92
C THR A 36 -4.78 3.80 -1.95
N PHE A 37 -4.90 4.61 -3.00
CA PHE A 37 -3.90 4.66 -4.05
C PHE A 37 -2.64 5.41 -3.61
N PHE A 38 -2.79 6.50 -2.84
CA PHE A 38 -1.66 7.33 -2.40
C PHE A 38 -0.62 6.56 -1.56
N PRO A 39 -0.98 5.74 -0.55
CA PRO A 39 0.00 4.92 0.19
C PRO A 39 0.73 3.90 -0.69
N VAL A 40 0.04 3.35 -1.69
CA VAL A 40 0.61 2.41 -2.67
C VAL A 40 1.58 3.14 -3.62
N LEU A 41 1.24 4.37 -4.01
CA LEU A 41 2.10 5.21 -4.85
C LEU A 41 3.41 5.56 -4.13
N ILE A 42 3.34 5.95 -2.85
CA ILE A 42 4.54 6.20 -2.03
C ILE A 42 5.40 4.94 -1.93
N HIS A 43 4.78 3.77 -1.75
CA HIS A 43 5.49 2.49 -1.74
C HIS A 43 6.20 2.19 -3.07
N LEU A 44 5.56 2.46 -4.20
CA LEU A 44 6.16 2.26 -5.52
C LEU A 44 7.38 3.16 -5.74
N ILE A 45 7.29 4.41 -5.32
CA ILE A 45 8.40 5.36 -5.39
C ILE A 45 9.55 4.87 -4.50
N ALA A 46 9.26 4.50 -3.25
CA ALA A 46 10.29 4.00 -2.33
C ALA A 46 10.98 2.71 -2.81
N ILE A 47 10.23 1.75 -3.37
CA ILE A 47 10.82 0.51 -3.93
C ILE A 47 11.65 0.79 -5.18
N ALA A 48 11.26 1.77 -5.99
CA ALA A 48 12.01 2.14 -7.18
C ALA A 48 13.35 2.79 -6.83
N ASP A 49 13.37 3.62 -5.79
CA ASP A 49 14.49 4.48 -5.41
C ASP A 49 15.46 3.82 -4.40
N TRP A 50 14.99 2.89 -3.57
CA TRP A 50 15.79 2.27 -2.50
C TRP A 50 16.33 0.88 -2.89
N PRO A 51 17.64 0.74 -3.13
CA PRO A 51 18.25 -0.52 -3.57
C PRO A 51 18.46 -1.55 -2.44
N SER A 52 18.35 -1.18 -1.16
CA SER A 52 18.59 -2.13 -0.06
C SER A 52 17.55 -3.23 -0.03
N ARG A 53 18.03 -4.47 0.04
CA ARG A 53 17.17 -5.66 0.20
C ARG A 53 16.34 -5.60 1.47
N LEU A 54 16.90 -5.06 2.57
CA LEU A 54 16.19 -4.98 3.86
C LEU A 54 15.07 -3.94 3.80
N ALA A 55 15.32 -2.78 3.20
CA ALA A 55 14.30 -1.77 2.97
C ALA A 55 13.18 -2.30 2.06
N GLN A 56 13.55 -3.00 0.97
CA GLN A 56 12.59 -3.63 0.08
C GLN A 56 11.71 -4.65 0.82
N VAL A 57 12.28 -5.57 1.60
CA VAL A 57 11.52 -6.56 2.39
C VAL A 57 10.52 -5.90 3.33
N ALA A 58 10.95 -4.86 4.07
CA ALA A 58 10.06 -4.11 4.95
C ALA A 58 8.88 -3.48 4.19
N LEU A 59 9.17 -2.84 3.04
CA LEU A 59 8.15 -2.24 2.18
C LEU A 59 7.18 -3.29 1.61
N SER A 60 7.63 -4.50 1.24
CA SER A 60 6.72 -5.54 0.77
C SER A 60 5.82 -6.10 1.85
N ILE A 61 6.36 -6.33 3.06
CA ILE A 61 5.54 -6.79 4.19
C ILE A 61 4.43 -5.76 4.45
N GLY A 62 4.78 -4.46 4.44
CA GLY A 62 3.81 -3.38 4.56
C GLY A 62 2.78 -3.35 3.44
N THR A 63 3.22 -3.54 2.20
CA THR A 63 2.32 -3.55 1.03
C THR A 63 1.33 -4.72 1.10
N VAL A 64 1.79 -5.92 1.44
CA VAL A 64 0.94 -7.10 1.58
C VAL A 64 -0.04 -6.91 2.73
N GLY A 65 0.43 -6.42 3.89
CA GLY A 65 -0.43 -6.13 5.04
C GLY A 65 -1.50 -5.10 4.71
N PHE A 66 -1.12 -4.01 4.03
CA PHE A 66 -2.04 -2.99 3.55
C PHE A 66 -3.07 -3.54 2.58
N PHE A 67 -2.66 -4.36 1.61
CA PHE A 67 -3.58 -4.96 0.65
C PHE A 67 -4.57 -5.91 1.32
N LEU A 68 -4.12 -6.76 2.25
CA LEU A 68 -5.00 -7.65 3.01
C LEU A 68 -6.01 -6.86 3.85
N PHE A 69 -5.56 -5.78 4.50
CA PHE A 69 -6.43 -4.89 5.27
C PHE A 69 -7.45 -4.17 4.37
N PHE A 70 -7.00 -3.65 3.23
CA PHE A 70 -7.89 -3.06 2.21
C PHE A 70 -8.94 -4.07 1.73
N ALA A 71 -8.52 -5.29 1.37
CA ALA A 71 -9.42 -6.32 0.87
C ALA A 71 -10.48 -6.73 1.92
N PHE A 72 -10.07 -6.81 3.19
CA PHE A 72 -10.98 -7.07 4.30
C PHE A 72 -12.05 -5.97 4.44
N ILE A 73 -11.64 -4.69 4.49
CA ILE A 73 -12.56 -3.55 4.60
C ILE A 73 -13.43 -3.42 3.35
N TYR A 74 -12.86 -3.64 2.16
CA TYR A 74 -13.60 -3.63 0.89
C TYR A 74 -14.70 -4.70 0.88
N HIS A 75 -14.37 -5.92 1.29
CA HIS A 75 -15.35 -7.01 1.35
C HIS A 75 -16.46 -6.69 2.36
N ASP A 76 -16.11 -6.24 3.56
CA ASP A 76 -17.08 -5.91 4.59
C ASP A 76 -18.02 -4.78 4.15
N ALA A 77 -17.46 -3.69 3.61
CA ALA A 77 -18.21 -2.51 3.20
C ALA A 77 -19.15 -2.75 2.01
N PHE A 78 -18.76 -3.58 1.03
CA PHE A 78 -19.54 -3.76 -0.21
C PHE A 78 -20.33 -5.07 -0.28
N TYR A 79 -19.92 -6.11 0.45
CA TYR A 79 -20.54 -7.44 0.37
C TYR A 79 -21.05 -7.97 1.70
N GLY A 80 -20.48 -7.53 2.84
CA GLY A 80 -20.91 -7.92 4.17
C GLY A 80 -22.21 -7.24 4.61
N THR A 81 -22.13 -5.96 4.94
CA THR A 81 -23.24 -5.20 5.55
C THR A 81 -24.13 -4.45 4.56
N ARG A 82 -23.77 -4.41 3.27
CA ARG A 82 -24.47 -3.68 2.18
C ARG A 82 -25.02 -2.32 2.65
N ASP A 83 -24.15 -1.50 3.22
CA ASP A 83 -24.50 -0.13 3.58
C ASP A 83 -24.28 0.79 2.35
N PRO A 84 -25.25 1.62 1.94
CA PRO A 84 -25.03 2.66 0.92
C PRO A 84 -23.89 3.64 1.28
N GLN A 85 -23.48 3.72 2.55
CA GLN A 85 -22.31 4.49 3.01
C GLN A 85 -20.98 3.73 2.90
N GLY A 86 -20.96 2.51 2.37
CA GLY A 86 -19.75 1.70 2.18
C GLY A 86 -18.55 2.45 1.57
N PRO A 87 -18.71 3.37 0.61
CA PRO A 87 -17.59 4.16 0.08
C PRO A 87 -16.89 5.07 1.12
N ILE A 88 -17.58 5.51 2.17
CA ILE A 88 -17.01 6.33 3.25
C ILE A 88 -16.00 5.50 4.07
N ALA A 89 -16.16 4.18 4.13
CA ALA A 89 -15.21 3.29 4.79
C ALA A 89 -13.78 3.41 4.21
N PHE A 90 -13.62 3.81 2.94
CA PHE A 90 -12.29 4.04 2.36
C PHE A 90 -11.59 5.27 2.93
N ILE A 91 -12.33 6.29 3.39
CA ILE A 91 -11.75 7.45 4.09
C ILE A 91 -11.14 7.00 5.41
N PHE A 92 -11.91 6.21 6.18
CA PHE A 92 -11.45 5.64 7.44
C PHE A 92 -10.28 4.69 7.23
N LEU A 93 -10.33 3.88 6.17
CA LEU A 93 -9.20 3.05 5.77
C LEU A 93 -7.94 3.90 5.57
N GLY A 94 -8.02 5.00 4.81
CA GLY A 94 -6.87 5.88 4.62
C GLY A 94 -6.37 6.49 5.91
N LEU A 95 -7.26 7.05 6.72
CA LEU A 95 -6.91 7.67 8.00
C LEU A 95 -6.26 6.69 8.99
N VAL A 96 -6.75 5.45 9.04
CA VAL A 96 -6.24 4.40 9.94
C VAL A 96 -4.97 3.76 9.38
N ALA A 97 -4.91 3.52 8.07
CA ALA A 97 -3.76 2.87 7.46
C ALA A 97 -2.55 3.80 7.33
N THR A 98 -2.75 5.10 7.10
CA THR A 98 -1.66 6.08 6.93
C THR A 98 -0.64 6.09 8.08
N PRO A 99 -1.03 6.16 9.37
CA PRO A 99 -0.05 6.15 10.46
C PRO A 99 0.73 4.83 10.53
N VAL A 100 0.08 3.69 10.26
CA VAL A 100 0.75 2.38 10.19
C VAL A 100 1.76 2.35 9.05
N MET A 101 1.35 2.82 7.87
CA MET A 101 2.22 2.90 6.69
C MET A 101 3.39 3.86 6.90
N LEU A 102 3.18 4.96 7.61
CA LEU A 102 4.21 5.92 7.96
C LEU A 102 5.28 5.31 8.87
N VAL A 103 4.90 4.50 9.85
CA VAL A 103 5.87 3.73 10.66
C VAL A 103 6.70 2.79 9.78
N ILE A 104 6.05 2.08 8.85
CA ILE A 104 6.74 1.16 7.93
C ILE A 104 7.72 1.92 7.03
N TRP A 105 7.33 3.08 6.51
CA TRP A 105 8.21 3.94 5.71
C TRP A 105 9.41 4.43 6.50
N MET A 106 9.21 4.86 7.75
CA MET A 106 10.33 5.28 8.61
C MET A 106 11.30 4.13 8.87
N VAL A 107 10.79 2.93 9.16
CA VAL A 107 11.63 1.73 9.35
C VAL A 107 12.40 1.40 8.08
N ALA A 108 11.73 1.36 6.93
CA ALA A 108 12.37 1.07 5.65
C ALA A 108 13.44 2.12 5.28
N CYS A 109 13.16 3.41 5.52
CA CYS A 109 14.13 4.49 5.32
C CYS A 109 15.37 4.32 6.22
N GLY A 110 15.17 3.95 7.49
CA GLY A 110 16.27 3.67 8.42
C GLY A 110 17.13 2.48 7.98
N LEU A 111 16.50 1.43 7.46
CA LEU A 111 17.18 0.25 6.92
C LEU A 111 17.99 0.58 5.66
N GLU A 112 17.46 1.43 4.77
CA GLU A 112 18.17 1.92 3.59
C GLU A 112 19.41 2.73 4.02
N GLY A 113 19.24 3.71 4.91
CA GLY A 113 20.36 4.52 5.41
C GLY A 113 21.45 3.68 6.09
N PHE A 114 21.06 2.66 6.87
CA PHE A 114 22.02 1.73 7.48
C PHE A 114 22.75 0.86 6.44
N SER A 115 22.05 0.41 5.40
CA SER A 115 22.64 -0.33 4.29
C SER A 115 23.66 0.52 3.55
N HIS A 116 23.33 1.78 3.26
CA HIS A 116 24.20 2.71 2.55
C HIS A 116 25.50 3.00 3.32
N LYS A 117 25.41 3.23 4.64
CA LYS A 117 26.59 3.40 5.50
C LYS A 117 27.51 2.19 5.49
N ARG A 118 26.96 0.97 5.51
CA ARG A 118 27.75 -0.27 5.48
C ARG A 118 28.57 -0.43 4.19
N THR A 119 28.03 0.00 3.05
CA THR A 119 28.74 -0.01 1.76
C THR A 119 29.87 1.02 1.67
N LEU A 120 29.80 2.13 2.43
CA LEU A 120 30.86 3.15 2.43
C LEU A 120 32.01 2.85 3.40
N SER A 121 31.77 1.97 4.38
CA SER A 121 32.75 1.58 5.40
C SER A 121 33.53 0.30 5.09
N GLY A 122 33.26 -0.35 3.96
CA GLY A 122 33.80 -1.67 3.59
C GLY A 122 34.68 -1.64 2.35
#